data_AF-A0A6S7HM37-F1
#
_entry.id   AF-A0A6S7HM37-F1
#
_cell.length_a   1.000
_cell.length_b   1.000
_cell.length_c   1.000
_cell.angle_alpha   90.00
_cell.angle_beta   90.00
_cell.angle_gamma   90.00
#
_symmetry.space_group_name_H-M   'P 1'
#
loop_
_entity.id
_entity.type
_entity.pdbx_description
1 polymer ?
#
loop_
_entity_poly.entity_id
_entity_poly.type
_entity_poly.pdbx_seq_one_letter_code
_entity_poly.pdbx_strand_id
1 'polypeptide(L)'
;MALLLEQVKKLYDAGLLSNIRITAGMVLSALSQCRTTDPQSMATQCQLLVYYADSIYENQEYKRAEKYYQSALQLKKNLVKKKYRPPSSTPVVSEVDVRYKIYLCQMKLKDYKSAQKTLDDIPPKQRTPQITMCLAKLYHKMGVERPAIACYKDVLRSCPLALEAAMGLLELGQSATEVTSLMTVCLPSIGNLEWLLTWLKAYSLKTTSKFTKAAQQFKTLEAQ
;
A
#
# COMPACT_ATOMS: atom_id res chain seq x y z
N MET A 1 24.81 -19.00 -7.13
CA MET A 1 23.88 -17.88 -6.83
C MET A 1 22.41 -18.30 -6.73
N ALA A 2 21.84 -19.01 -7.72
CA ALA A 2 20.43 -19.41 -7.70
C ALA A 2 20.05 -20.29 -6.48
N LEU A 3 20.88 -21.30 -6.15
CA LEU A 3 20.64 -22.18 -4.99
C LEU A 3 20.62 -21.41 -3.66
N LEU A 4 21.51 -20.44 -3.50
CA LEU A 4 21.59 -19.61 -2.30
C LEU A 4 20.34 -18.74 -2.14
N LEU A 5 19.86 -18.16 -3.25
CA LEU A 5 18.62 -17.39 -3.25
C LEU A 5 17.41 -18.27 -2.89
N GLU A 6 17.37 -19.51 -3.35
CA GLU A 6 16.31 -20.46 -2.98
C GLU A 6 16.30 -20.75 -1.49
N GLN A 7 17.48 -20.94 -0.87
CA GLN A 7 17.58 -21.13 0.59
C GLN A 7 17.14 -19.89 1.36
N VAL A 8 17.56 -18.68 0.92
CA VAL A 8 17.10 -17.43 1.54
C VAL A 8 15.59 -17.26 1.37
N LYS A 9 15.03 -17.66 0.22
CA LYS A 9 13.59 -17.65 -0.01
C LYS A 9 12.87 -18.61 0.95
N LYS A 10 13.39 -19.82 1.19
CA LYS A 10 12.84 -20.75 2.19
C LYS A 10 12.82 -20.14 3.59
N LEU A 11 13.88 -19.42 3.98
CA LEU A 11 13.90 -18.69 5.25
C LEU A 11 12.86 -17.56 5.28
N TYR A 12 12.66 -16.87 4.17
CA TYR A 12 11.66 -15.80 4.02
C TYR A 12 10.24 -16.35 4.15
N ASP A 13 9.93 -17.43 3.43
CA ASP A 13 8.62 -18.08 3.45
C ASP A 13 8.31 -18.68 4.84
N ALA A 14 9.34 -19.09 5.59
CA ALA A 14 9.23 -19.54 6.98
C ALA A 14 9.16 -18.39 8.02
N GLY A 15 9.24 -17.12 7.60
CA GLY A 15 9.20 -15.96 8.50
C GLY A 15 10.45 -15.78 9.38
N LEU A 16 11.57 -16.44 9.07
CA LEU A 16 12.80 -16.43 9.85
C LEU A 16 13.66 -15.18 9.55
N LEU A 17 13.09 -13.99 9.77
CA LEU A 17 13.66 -12.71 9.32
C LEU A 17 14.98 -12.34 9.99
N SER A 18 15.19 -12.74 11.26
CA SER A 18 16.48 -12.54 11.96
C SER A 18 17.64 -13.27 11.26
N ASN A 19 17.40 -14.50 10.80
CA ASN A 19 18.36 -15.29 10.04
C ASN A 19 18.62 -14.69 8.66
N ILE A 20 17.57 -14.17 8.00
CA ILE A 20 17.70 -13.48 6.71
C ILE A 20 18.55 -12.23 6.84
N ARG A 21 18.41 -11.46 7.92
CA ARG A 21 19.24 -10.27 8.14
C ARG A 21 20.73 -10.61 8.11
N ILE A 22 21.12 -11.68 8.81
CA ILE A 22 22.52 -12.11 8.89
C ILE A 22 22.97 -12.67 7.53
N THR A 23 22.23 -13.66 7.02
CA THR A 23 22.59 -14.38 5.79
C THR A 23 22.56 -13.47 4.56
N ALA A 24 21.48 -12.73 4.33
CA ALA A 24 21.38 -11.80 3.21
C ALA A 24 22.39 -10.64 3.33
N GLY A 25 22.67 -10.14 4.54
CA GLY A 25 23.69 -9.12 4.76
C GLY A 25 25.10 -9.57 4.35
N MET A 26 25.49 -10.80 4.72
CA MET A 26 26.76 -11.41 4.31
C MET A 26 26.82 -11.62 2.79
N VAL A 27 25.75 -12.15 2.20
CA VAL A 27 25.69 -12.43 0.76
C VAL A 27 25.72 -11.13 -0.06
N LEU A 28 25.02 -10.07 0.38
CA LEU A 28 25.09 -8.76 -0.28
C LEU A 28 26.50 -8.15 -0.21
N SER A 29 27.22 -8.36 0.88
CA SER A 29 28.60 -7.90 1.05
C SER A 29 29.58 -8.67 0.14
N ALA A 30 29.37 -9.97 -0.03
CA ALA A 30 30.15 -10.76 -0.99
C ALA A 30 29.84 -10.36 -2.44
N LEU A 31 28.57 -10.04 -2.75
CA LEU A 31 28.16 -9.62 -4.09
C LEU A 31 28.63 -8.22 -4.48
N SER A 32 28.75 -7.28 -3.53
CA SER A 32 29.26 -5.94 -3.84
C SER A 32 30.73 -5.96 -4.26
N GLN A 33 31.48 -6.98 -3.83
CA GLN A 33 32.89 -7.20 -4.20
C GLN A 33 33.01 -7.87 -5.57
N CYS A 34 32.04 -8.72 -5.94
CA CYS A 34 31.94 -9.32 -7.27
C CYS A 34 31.25 -8.36 -8.25
N ARG A 35 32.01 -7.61 -9.06
CA ARG A 35 31.46 -6.78 -10.15
C ARG A 35 30.94 -7.62 -11.32
N THR A 36 29.93 -8.45 -11.08
CA THR A 36 29.26 -9.20 -12.14
C THR A 36 28.23 -8.31 -12.81
N THR A 37 28.40 -8.01 -14.09
CA THR A 37 27.45 -7.22 -14.90
C THR A 37 26.31 -8.08 -15.49
N ASP A 38 26.33 -9.38 -15.19
CA ASP A 38 25.37 -10.37 -15.65
C ASP A 38 23.94 -10.03 -15.19
N PRO A 39 22.98 -9.88 -16.11
CA PRO A 39 21.58 -9.57 -15.78
C PRO A 39 20.93 -10.54 -14.80
N GLN A 40 21.29 -11.84 -14.83
CA GLN A 40 20.72 -12.84 -13.93
C GLN A 40 21.23 -12.67 -12.49
N SER A 41 22.52 -12.37 -12.31
CA SER A 41 23.10 -11.99 -11.02
C SER A 41 22.41 -10.74 -10.44
N MET A 42 22.16 -9.73 -11.28
CA MET A 42 21.48 -8.49 -10.89
C MET A 42 20.02 -8.69 -10.48
N ALA A 43 19.29 -9.60 -11.15
CA ALA A 43 17.94 -9.98 -10.75
C ALA A 43 17.92 -10.68 -9.38
N THR A 44 18.88 -11.58 -9.15
CA THR A 44 19.07 -12.25 -7.86
C THR A 44 19.39 -11.26 -6.75
N GLN A 45 20.28 -10.29 -7.03
CA GLN A 45 20.64 -9.23 -6.10
C GLN A 45 19.44 -8.34 -5.77
N CYS A 46 18.62 -7.98 -6.77
CA CYS A 46 17.41 -7.20 -6.56
C CYS A 46 16.46 -7.89 -5.59
N GLN A 47 16.24 -9.20 -5.73
CA GLN A 47 15.37 -9.97 -4.84
C GLN A 47 15.95 -10.09 -3.43
N LEU A 48 17.26 -10.36 -3.33
CA LEU A 48 17.95 -10.45 -2.05
C LEU A 48 17.88 -9.12 -1.27
N LEU A 49 17.99 -7.98 -1.96
CA LEU A 49 17.83 -6.66 -1.35
C LEU A 49 16.43 -6.45 -0.78
N VAL A 50 15.38 -6.95 -1.43
CA VAL A 50 14.01 -6.86 -0.90
C VAL A 50 13.88 -7.69 0.38
N TYR A 51 14.32 -8.94 0.37
CA TYR A 51 14.27 -9.79 1.58
C TYR A 51 15.09 -9.23 2.73
N TYR A 52 16.26 -8.67 2.43
CA TYR A 52 17.08 -8.01 3.43
C TYR A 52 16.38 -6.74 3.97
N ALA A 53 15.80 -5.93 3.11
CA ALA A 53 15.06 -4.74 3.52
C ALA A 53 13.82 -5.09 4.37
N ASP A 54 13.12 -6.18 4.08
CA ASP A 54 12.02 -6.70 4.91
C ASP A 54 12.51 -7.06 6.31
N SER A 55 13.65 -7.75 6.43
CA SER A 55 14.24 -8.08 7.73
C SER A 55 14.65 -6.85 8.56
N ILE A 56 15.12 -5.79 7.89
CA ILE A 56 15.49 -4.53 8.52
C ILE A 56 14.23 -3.75 8.94
N TYR A 57 13.17 -3.81 8.14
CA TYR A 57 11.90 -3.17 8.44
C TYR A 57 11.29 -3.71 9.73
N GLU A 58 11.28 -5.03 9.91
CA GLU A 58 10.81 -5.68 11.14
C GLU A 58 11.68 -5.33 12.35
N ASN A 59 12.97 -5.09 12.14
CA ASN A 59 13.86 -4.57 13.18
C ASN A 59 13.70 -3.06 13.47
N GLN A 60 12.65 -2.42 12.92
CA GLN A 60 12.32 -1.00 13.09
C GLN A 60 13.37 -0.01 12.55
N GLU A 61 14.33 -0.48 11.76
CA GLU A 61 15.35 0.35 11.10
C GLU A 61 14.81 0.96 9.78
N TYR A 62 13.70 1.69 9.85
CA TYR A 62 12.91 2.11 8.68
C TYR A 62 13.69 2.93 7.64
N LYS A 63 14.55 3.86 8.08
CA LYS A 63 15.38 4.69 7.19
C LYS A 63 16.41 3.87 6.42
N ARG A 64 16.87 2.77 7.02
CA ARG A 64 17.82 1.86 6.39
C ARG A 64 17.10 0.92 5.43
N ALA A 65 15.94 0.39 5.82
CA ALA A 65 15.08 -0.42 4.96
C ALA A 65 14.70 0.35 3.68
N GLU A 66 14.29 1.61 3.81
CA GLU A 66 13.97 2.49 2.69
C GLU A 66 15.11 2.56 1.66
N LYS A 67 16.36 2.76 2.11
CA LYS A 67 17.53 2.83 1.21
C LYS A 67 17.71 1.53 0.42
N TYR A 68 17.56 0.37 1.07
CA TYR A 68 17.71 -0.91 0.39
C TYR A 68 16.57 -1.19 -0.60
N TYR A 69 15.33 -0.80 -0.29
CA TYR A 69 14.24 -0.86 -1.25
C TYR A 69 14.47 0.07 -2.46
N GLN A 70 14.97 1.28 -2.23
CA GLN A 70 15.33 2.20 -3.32
C GLN A 70 16.44 1.62 -4.21
N SER A 71 17.46 0.99 -3.62
CA SER A 71 18.50 0.28 -4.36
C SER A 71 17.92 -0.88 -5.18
N ALA A 72 16.98 -1.65 -4.63
CA ALA A 72 16.29 -2.71 -5.36
C ALA A 72 15.52 -2.15 -6.57
N LEU A 73 14.79 -1.03 -6.42
CA LEU A 73 14.10 -0.37 -7.53
C LEU A 73 15.06 0.11 -8.62
N GLN A 74 16.22 0.67 -8.25
CA GLN A 74 17.22 1.11 -9.22
C GLN A 74 17.77 -0.07 -10.04
N LEU A 75 18.10 -1.18 -9.39
CA LEU A 75 18.54 -2.41 -10.06
C LEU A 75 17.48 -2.94 -11.00
N LYS A 76 16.21 -2.97 -10.56
CA LYS A 76 15.09 -3.37 -11.41
C LYS A 76 14.94 -2.47 -12.64
N LYS A 77 15.01 -1.14 -12.49
CA LYS A 77 14.97 -0.20 -13.62
C LYS A 77 16.10 -0.47 -14.63
N ASN A 78 17.29 -0.81 -14.15
CA ASN A 78 18.43 -1.16 -15.01
C ASN A 78 18.19 -2.48 -15.78
N LEU A 79 17.54 -3.47 -15.16
CA LEU A 79 17.17 -4.73 -15.82
C LEU A 79 16.14 -4.53 -16.93
N VAL A 80 15.14 -3.67 -16.69
CA VAL A 80 14.13 -3.31 -17.70
C VAL A 80 14.79 -2.61 -18.90
N LYS A 81 15.71 -1.68 -18.66
CA LYS A 81 16.49 -1.01 -19.73
C LYS A 81 17.29 -2.01 -20.57
N LYS A 82 17.85 -3.04 -19.94
CA LYS A 82 18.57 -4.13 -20.61
C LYS A 82 17.65 -5.14 -21.32
N LYS A 83 16.32 -4.93 -21.33
CA LYS A 83 15.30 -5.84 -21.88
C LYS A 83 15.42 -7.27 -21.34
N TYR A 84 15.97 -7.44 -20.13
CA TYR A 84 16.14 -8.74 -19.52
C TYR A 84 14.77 -9.28 -19.11
N ARG A 85 14.40 -10.44 -19.65
CA ARG A 85 13.24 -11.20 -19.16
C ARG A 85 13.77 -12.27 -18.21
N PRO A 86 13.40 -12.24 -16.92
CA PRO A 86 13.77 -13.30 -16.00
C PRO A 86 13.28 -14.65 -16.53
N PRO A 87 14.06 -15.73 -16.38
CA PRO A 87 13.56 -17.08 -16.62
C PRO A 87 12.34 -17.33 -15.71
N SER A 88 11.39 -18.14 -16.19
CA SER A 88 10.09 -18.41 -15.55
C SER A 88 10.19 -18.90 -14.09
N SER A 89 11.35 -19.42 -13.67
CA SER A 89 11.64 -19.91 -12.32
C SER A 89 12.08 -18.81 -11.33
N THR A 90 12.41 -17.61 -11.78
CA THR A 90 12.81 -16.51 -10.89
C THR A 90 11.61 -15.63 -10.53
N PRO A 91 11.25 -15.52 -9.23
CA PRO A 91 10.09 -14.74 -8.83
C PRO A 91 10.35 -13.25 -9.13
N VAL A 92 9.43 -12.66 -9.88
CA VAL A 92 9.54 -11.28 -10.33
C VAL A 92 9.18 -10.35 -9.17
N VAL A 93 10.16 -9.62 -8.65
CA VAL A 93 9.92 -8.54 -7.68
C VAL A 93 8.97 -7.53 -8.32
N SER A 94 7.77 -7.34 -7.78
CA SER A 94 6.81 -6.35 -8.27
C SER A 94 7.29 -4.93 -7.94
N GLU A 95 7.22 -4.03 -8.93
CA GLU A 95 7.64 -2.62 -8.72
C GLU A 95 6.67 -1.88 -7.81
N VAL A 96 5.38 -2.22 -7.96
CA VAL A 96 4.28 -1.68 -7.17
C VAL A 96 4.46 -2.07 -5.70
N ASP A 97 4.79 -3.33 -5.43
CA ASP A 97 4.95 -3.85 -4.07
C ASP A 97 6.15 -3.22 -3.36
N VAL A 98 7.28 -3.07 -4.06
CA VAL A 98 8.46 -2.42 -3.48
C VAL A 98 8.19 -0.94 -3.19
N ARG A 99 7.49 -0.22 -4.08
CA ARG A 99 7.06 1.17 -3.79
C ARG A 99 6.11 1.24 -2.60
N TYR A 100 5.19 0.28 -2.48
CA TYR A 100 4.32 0.19 -1.31
C TYR A 100 5.11 -0.03 -0.01
N LYS A 101 6.14 -0.90 -0.04
CA LYS A 101 7.06 -1.09 1.11
C LYS A 101 7.86 0.17 1.45
N ILE A 102 8.32 0.94 0.46
CA ILE A 102 8.95 2.25 0.69
C ILE A 102 7.98 3.21 1.36
N TYR A 103 6.73 3.29 0.87
CA TYR A 103 5.67 4.07 1.49
C TYR A 103 5.48 3.67 2.97
N LEU A 104 5.45 2.39 3.30
CA LEU A 104 5.33 1.93 4.69
C LEU A 104 6.50 2.40 5.57
N CYS A 105 7.72 2.43 5.04
CA CYS A 105 8.88 2.98 5.73
C CYS A 105 8.71 4.49 5.99
N GLN A 106 8.33 5.25 4.96
CA GLN A 106 8.18 6.70 5.02
C GLN A 106 7.05 7.12 5.98
N MET A 107 5.96 6.33 6.04
CA MET A 107 4.89 6.52 7.01
C MET A 107 5.38 6.37 8.45
N LYS A 108 6.23 5.37 8.73
CA LYS A 108 6.84 5.19 10.07
C LYS A 108 7.82 6.33 10.41
N LEU A 109 8.50 6.87 9.41
CA LEU A 109 9.37 8.05 9.54
C LEU A 109 8.60 9.38 9.58
N LYS A 110 7.27 9.35 9.41
CA LYS A 110 6.40 10.54 9.32
C LYS A 110 6.76 11.49 8.17
N ASP A 111 7.44 11.01 7.14
CA ASP A 111 7.73 11.78 5.93
C ASP A 111 6.60 11.64 4.90
N TYR A 112 5.50 12.35 5.16
CA TYR A 112 4.28 12.25 4.35
C TYR A 112 4.48 12.78 2.92
N LYS A 113 5.39 13.74 2.71
CA LYS A 113 5.65 14.32 1.39
C LYS A 113 6.35 13.31 0.47
N SER A 114 7.37 12.63 0.98
CA SER A 114 8.05 11.56 0.23
C SER A 114 7.14 10.34 0.03
N ALA A 115 6.31 10.02 1.03
CA ALA A 115 5.30 8.96 0.95
C ALA A 115 4.30 9.20 -0.19
N GLN A 116 3.79 10.43 -0.30
CA GLN A 116 2.87 10.81 -1.37
C GLN A 116 3.54 10.66 -2.74
N LYS A 117 4.73 11.24 -2.92
CA LYS A 117 5.48 11.15 -4.19
C LYS A 117 5.73 9.71 -4.62
N THR A 118 6.11 8.84 -3.67
CA THR A 118 6.39 7.42 -3.94
C THR A 118 5.16 6.68 -4.47
N LEU A 119 3.97 6.97 -3.94
CA LEU A 119 2.73 6.35 -4.40
C LEU A 119 2.20 7.00 -5.69
N ASP A 120 2.39 8.31 -5.87
CA ASP A 120 2.01 9.02 -7.10
C ASP A 120 2.80 8.52 -8.31
N ASP A 121 4.08 8.14 -8.13
CA ASP A 121 4.92 7.52 -9.16
C ASP A 121 4.36 6.18 -9.70
N ILE A 122 3.40 5.56 -9.01
CA ILE A 122 2.72 4.35 -9.50
C ILE A 122 1.65 4.77 -10.50
N PRO A 123 1.65 4.26 -11.75
CA PRO A 123 0.61 4.57 -12.71
C PRO A 123 -0.78 4.14 -12.22
N PRO A 124 -1.85 4.92 -12.47
CA PRO A 124 -3.20 4.62 -11.95
C PRO A 124 -3.72 3.24 -12.34
N LYS A 125 -3.38 2.77 -13.55
CA LYS A 125 -3.76 1.43 -14.05
C LYS A 125 -3.13 0.26 -13.26
N GLN A 126 -2.05 0.51 -12.52
CA GLN A 126 -1.33 -0.50 -11.74
C GLN A 126 -1.60 -0.38 -10.23
N ARG A 127 -2.37 0.63 -9.81
CA ARG A 127 -2.70 0.84 -8.38
C ARG A 127 -3.77 -0.16 -7.97
N THR A 128 -3.51 -0.86 -6.86
CA THR A 128 -4.53 -1.67 -6.19
C THR A 128 -5.43 -0.76 -5.33
N PRO A 129 -6.65 -1.19 -4.95
CA PRO A 129 -7.51 -0.42 -4.05
C PRO A 129 -6.81 -0.04 -2.73
N GLN A 130 -5.93 -0.91 -2.22
CA GLN A 130 -5.11 -0.65 -1.05
C GLN A 130 -4.19 0.57 -1.23
N ILE A 131 -3.53 0.69 -2.38
CA ILE A 131 -2.63 1.81 -2.70
C ILE A 131 -3.42 3.10 -2.88
N THR A 132 -4.53 3.04 -3.62
CA THR A 132 -5.41 4.19 -3.82
C THR A 132 -5.98 4.70 -2.50
N MET A 133 -6.31 3.79 -1.57
CA MET A 133 -6.77 4.13 -0.23
C MET A 133 -5.67 4.81 0.60
N CYS A 134 -4.43 4.31 0.56
CA CYS A 134 -3.28 4.94 1.20
C CYS A 134 -3.00 6.36 0.67
N LEU A 135 -3.11 6.57 -0.65
CA LEU A 135 -3.02 7.88 -1.29
C LEU A 135 -4.11 8.83 -0.81
N ALA A 136 -5.37 8.37 -0.77
CA ALA A 136 -6.50 9.17 -0.32
C ALA A 136 -6.29 9.70 1.11
N LYS A 137 -5.82 8.82 2.02
CA LYS A 137 -5.50 9.20 3.42
C LYS A 137 -4.36 10.20 3.51
N LEU A 138 -3.31 10.05 2.69
CA LEU A 138 -2.20 11.01 2.63
C LEU A 138 -2.68 12.37 2.16
N TYR A 139 -3.41 12.43 1.05
CA TYR A 139 -3.96 13.68 0.52
C TYR A 139 -4.88 14.37 1.53
N HIS A 140 -5.75 13.60 2.19
CA HIS A 140 -6.63 14.12 3.24
C HIS A 140 -5.79 14.70 4.40
N LYS A 141 -4.80 13.96 4.90
CA LYS A 141 -3.92 14.42 6.00
C LYS A 141 -3.11 15.67 5.63
N MET A 142 -2.77 15.84 4.37
CA MET A 142 -2.03 16.98 3.85
C MET A 142 -2.93 18.19 3.51
N GLY A 143 -4.25 18.06 3.65
CA GLY A 143 -5.21 19.12 3.34
C GLY A 143 -5.46 19.32 1.84
N VAL A 144 -5.07 18.36 0.99
CA VAL A 144 -5.28 18.45 -0.46
C VAL A 144 -6.58 17.72 -0.82
N GLU A 145 -7.71 18.40 -0.68
CA GLU A 145 -9.03 17.77 -0.69
C GLU A 145 -9.43 17.18 -2.05
N ARG A 146 -9.24 17.93 -3.15
CA ARG A 146 -9.64 17.48 -4.50
C ARG A 146 -9.07 16.09 -4.89
N PRO A 147 -7.75 15.84 -4.80
CA PRO A 147 -7.20 14.52 -5.08
C PRO A 147 -7.58 13.47 -4.03
N ALA A 148 -7.79 13.84 -2.76
CA ALA A 148 -8.29 12.92 -1.74
C ALA A 148 -9.69 12.40 -2.11
N ILE A 149 -10.60 13.30 -2.48
CA ILE A 149 -11.97 12.96 -2.90
C ILE A 149 -11.94 12.03 -4.12
N ALA A 150 -11.13 12.35 -5.14
CA ALA A 150 -11.00 11.50 -6.32
C ALA A 150 -10.54 10.07 -5.96
N CYS A 151 -9.50 9.94 -5.13
CA CYS A 151 -8.99 8.65 -4.71
C CYS A 151 -10.01 7.86 -3.87
N TYR A 152 -10.71 8.49 -2.93
CA TYR A 152 -11.74 7.80 -2.14
C TYR A 152 -12.92 7.32 -3.01
N LYS A 153 -13.34 8.11 -4.01
CA LYS A 153 -14.36 7.68 -4.98
C LYS A 153 -13.88 6.48 -5.80
N ASP A 154 -12.64 6.49 -6.26
CA ASP A 154 -12.05 5.36 -7.01
C ASP A 154 -12.02 4.07 -6.17
N VAL A 155 -11.70 4.19 -4.87
CA VAL A 155 -11.76 3.06 -3.93
C VAL A 155 -13.19 2.56 -3.78
N LEU A 156 -14.19 3.42 -3.56
CA LEU A 156 -15.59 2.98 -3.41
C LEU A 156 -16.15 2.34 -4.68
N ARG A 157 -15.76 2.81 -5.87
CA ARG A 157 -16.18 2.16 -7.14
C ARG A 157 -15.63 0.74 -7.27
N SER A 158 -14.46 0.47 -6.70
CA SER A 158 -13.81 -0.85 -6.75
C SER A 158 -14.20 -1.75 -5.57
N CYS A 159 -14.39 -1.15 -4.40
CA CYS A 159 -14.69 -1.80 -3.12
C CYS A 159 -15.79 -1.00 -2.40
N PRO A 160 -17.08 -1.22 -2.74
CA PRO A 160 -18.20 -0.43 -2.23
C PRO A 160 -18.39 -0.46 -0.71
N LEU A 161 -17.87 -1.50 -0.04
CA LEU A 161 -17.91 -1.64 1.42
C LEU A 161 -16.68 -1.06 2.14
N ALA A 162 -15.83 -0.30 1.45
CA ALA A 162 -14.72 0.41 2.08
C ALA A 162 -15.23 1.61 2.90
N LEU A 163 -15.85 1.34 4.06
CA LEU A 163 -16.51 2.34 4.91
C LEU A 163 -15.59 3.48 5.32
N GLU A 164 -14.31 3.21 5.51
CA GLU A 164 -13.32 4.24 5.83
C GLU A 164 -13.15 5.25 4.67
N ALA A 165 -13.31 4.82 3.41
CA ALA A 165 -13.32 5.72 2.26
C ALA A 165 -14.60 6.57 2.23
N ALA A 166 -15.74 5.98 2.58
CA ALA A 166 -17.00 6.72 2.74
C ALA A 166 -16.92 7.78 3.85
N MET A 167 -16.34 7.44 5.01
CA MET A 167 -16.08 8.39 6.10
C MET A 167 -15.19 9.54 5.63
N GLY A 168 -14.09 9.23 4.92
CA GLY A 168 -13.19 10.24 4.37
C GLY A 168 -13.88 11.21 3.41
N LEU A 169 -14.81 10.74 2.57
CA LEU A 169 -15.61 11.61 1.70
C LEU A 169 -16.54 12.52 2.49
N LEU A 170 -17.22 11.98 3.51
CA LEU A 170 -18.15 12.75 4.36
C LEU A 170 -17.43 13.80 5.21
N GLU A 171 -16.21 13.52 5.66
CA GLU A 171 -15.33 14.46 6.37
C GLU A 171 -14.85 15.59 5.45
N LEU A 172 -14.61 15.29 4.17
CA LEU A 172 -14.30 16.25 3.12
C LEU A 172 -15.54 16.97 2.55
N GLY A 173 -16.69 16.86 3.23
CA GLY A 173 -17.90 17.60 2.89
C GLY A 173 -18.70 17.06 1.70
N GLN A 174 -18.41 15.86 1.21
CA GLN A 174 -19.24 15.23 0.19
C GLN A 174 -20.61 14.86 0.75
N SER A 175 -21.65 14.93 -0.09
CA SER A 175 -23.02 14.65 0.35
C SER A 175 -23.23 13.16 0.61
N ALA A 176 -24.03 12.83 1.64
CA ALA A 176 -24.40 11.44 1.93
C ALA A 176 -25.09 10.75 0.75
N THR A 177 -25.86 11.49 -0.05
CA THR A 177 -26.52 11.01 -1.26
C THR A 177 -25.52 10.56 -2.32
N GLU A 178 -24.44 11.33 -2.51
CA GLU A 178 -23.39 11.00 -3.46
C GLU A 178 -22.54 9.82 -2.99
N VAL A 179 -22.22 9.75 -1.70
CA VAL A 179 -21.48 8.60 -1.15
C VAL A 179 -22.34 7.33 -1.25
N THR A 180 -23.64 7.43 -0.95
CA THR A 180 -24.57 6.31 -1.06
C THR A 180 -24.66 5.79 -2.49
N SER A 181 -24.77 6.66 -3.50
CA SER A 181 -24.91 6.23 -4.90
C SER A 181 -23.71 5.42 -5.42
N LEU A 182 -22.50 5.72 -4.91
CA LEU A 182 -21.30 4.95 -5.20
C LEU A 182 -21.31 3.56 -4.56
N MET A 183 -22.05 3.40 -3.45
CA MET A 183 -22.18 2.14 -2.71
C MET A 183 -23.37 1.30 -3.19
N THR A 184 -24.39 1.92 -3.79
CA THR A 184 -25.63 1.27 -4.26
C THR A 184 -25.40 0.15 -5.27
N VAL A 185 -24.26 0.12 -5.97
CA VAL A 185 -23.92 -0.99 -6.88
C VAL A 185 -23.95 -2.35 -6.17
N CYS A 186 -23.66 -2.40 -4.85
CA CYS A 186 -23.74 -3.63 -4.05
C CYS A 186 -25.06 -3.84 -3.30
N LEU A 187 -25.91 -2.81 -3.17
CA LEU A 187 -27.13 -2.87 -2.36
C LEU A 187 -28.16 -3.94 -2.81
N PRO A 188 -28.37 -4.21 -4.12
CA PRO A 188 -29.34 -5.21 -4.55
C PRO A 188 -28.89 -6.67 -4.29
N SER A 189 -27.57 -6.91 -4.24
CA SER A 189 -27.00 -8.26 -4.10
C SER A 189 -26.81 -8.68 -2.64
N ILE A 190 -26.82 -7.72 -1.72
CA ILE A 190 -26.64 -7.95 -0.29
C ILE A 190 -27.94 -7.52 0.38
N GLY A 191 -28.84 -8.47 0.60
CA GLY A 191 -30.06 -8.22 1.36
C GLY A 191 -29.73 -7.66 2.74
N ASN A 192 -30.59 -6.76 3.24
CA ASN A 192 -30.55 -6.23 4.61
C ASN A 192 -29.41 -5.22 4.94
N LEU A 193 -29.09 -4.29 4.04
CA LEU A 193 -28.13 -3.17 4.28
C LEU A 193 -28.80 -1.85 4.70
N GLU A 194 -30.03 -1.87 5.21
CA GLU A 194 -30.71 -0.64 5.66
C GLU A 194 -29.95 0.07 6.78
N TRP A 195 -29.30 -0.69 7.66
CA TRP A 195 -28.43 -0.18 8.72
C TRP A 195 -27.30 0.70 8.15
N LEU A 196 -26.76 0.35 6.97
CA LEU A 196 -25.65 1.07 6.36
C LEU A 196 -26.08 2.46 5.87
N LEU A 197 -27.29 2.56 5.32
CA LEU A 197 -27.89 3.84 4.90
C LEU A 197 -28.16 4.73 6.13
N THR A 198 -28.70 4.15 7.19
CA THR A 198 -28.91 4.84 8.48
C THR A 198 -27.59 5.34 9.06
N TRP A 199 -26.54 4.50 9.02
CA TRP A 199 -25.20 4.86 9.47
C TRP A 199 -24.56 5.98 8.66
N LEU A 200 -24.62 5.94 7.32
CA LEU A 200 -24.11 7.02 6.45
C LEU A 200 -24.80 8.35 6.74
N LYS A 201 -26.13 8.31 6.93
CA LYS A 201 -26.91 9.49 7.29
C LYS A 201 -26.49 10.04 8.65
N ALA A 202 -26.36 9.19 9.66
CA ALA A 202 -25.90 9.57 10.99
C ALA A 202 -24.48 10.18 10.96
N TYR A 203 -23.56 9.57 10.19
CA TYR A 203 -22.19 10.06 10.04
C TYR A 203 -22.13 11.42 9.34
N SER A 204 -22.93 11.64 8.30
CA SER A 204 -23.00 12.95 7.63
C SER A 204 -23.52 14.07 8.55
N LEU A 205 -24.43 13.74 9.47
CA LEU A 205 -24.93 14.67 10.47
C LEU A 205 -23.85 15.00 11.51
N LYS A 206 -23.01 14.02 11.86
CA LYS A 206 -21.85 14.22 12.73
C LYS A 206 -20.82 15.14 12.09
N THR A 207 -20.47 14.93 10.80
CA THR A 207 -19.47 15.76 10.11
C THR A 207 -19.96 17.19 9.86
N THR A 208 -21.28 17.40 9.75
CA THR A 208 -21.89 18.74 9.64
C THR A 208 -22.17 19.42 11.00
N SER A 209 -21.57 18.93 12.10
CA SER A 209 -21.72 19.45 13.47
C SER A 209 -23.16 19.45 14.02
N LYS A 210 -24.07 18.67 13.43
CA LYS A 210 -25.45 18.49 13.91
C LYS A 210 -25.51 17.35 14.92
N PHE A 211 -24.75 17.47 16.00
CA PHE A 211 -24.49 16.38 16.96
C PHE A 211 -25.75 15.79 17.60
N THR A 212 -26.76 16.62 17.91
CA THR A 212 -28.03 16.16 18.49
C THR A 212 -28.81 15.25 17.56
N LYS A 213 -28.93 15.62 16.28
CA LYS A 213 -29.59 14.83 15.24
C LYS A 213 -28.79 13.57 14.89
N ALA A 214 -27.45 13.68 14.89
CA ALA A 214 -26.57 12.54 14.68
C ALA A 214 -26.76 11.50 15.80
N ALA A 215 -26.76 11.92 17.07
CA ALA A 215 -26.97 11.04 18.21
C ALA A 215 -28.35 10.35 18.18
N GLN A 216 -29.41 11.07 17.79
CA GLN A 216 -30.74 10.46 17.60
C GLN A 216 -30.71 9.38 16.52
N GLN A 217 -30.02 9.60 15.41
CA GLN A 217 -29.94 8.59 14.35
C GLN A 217 -29.05 7.39 14.71
N PHE A 218 -27.98 7.59 15.46
CA PHE A 218 -27.21 6.47 16.00
C PHE A 218 -28.02 5.63 16.99
N LYS A 219 -28.90 6.25 17.80
CA LYS A 219 -29.82 5.50 18.67
C LYS A 219 -30.85 4.68 17.88
N THR A 220 -31.32 5.19 16.74
CA THR A 220 -32.19 4.41 15.83
C THR A 220 -31.48 3.17 15.31
N LEU A 221 -30.17 3.29 15.03
CA LEU A 221 -29.34 2.16 14.58
C LEU A 221 -29.18 1.09 15.68
N GLU A 222 -29.06 1.49 16.95
CA GLU A 222 -28.97 0.54 18.09
C GLU A 222 -30.25 -0.27 18.30
N ALA A 223 -31.39 0.22 17.81
CA ALA A 223 -32.69 -0.42 17.98
C ALA A 223 -33.07 -1.38 16.84
N GLN A 224 -32.22 -1.54 15.83
CA GLN A 224 -32.37 -2.47 14.70
C GLN A 224 -31.63 -3.77 14.95
#